data_AF-A0A9N9DNN4-F1
#
_entry.id   AF-A0A9N9DNN4-F1
#
_cell.length_a   1.000
_cell.length_b   1.000
_cell.length_c   1.000
_cell.angle_alpha   90.00
_cell.angle_beta   90.00
_cell.angle_gamma   90.00
#
_symmetry.space_group_name_H-M   'P 1'
#
loop_
_entity.id
_entity.type
_entity.pdbx_description
1 polymer ?
#
loop_
_entity_poly.entity_id
_entity_poly.type
_entity_poly.pdbx_seq_one_letter_code
_entity_poly.pdbx_strand_id
1 'polypeptide(L)'
;MSTLINGNLYILGGRNKLKTERVRREFFYFGISVSFNTQNILWHDLTNINTVPAYLATASIKGDAYNNILFLYRGIPYDNTKAIALIYAFDTPSYSWDISKMSGITISRKDNLKGIINDNRKMYLFYKHTSNNDYRNDMIIFDTLNLD
;
A
#
# COMPACT_ATOMS: atom_id res chain seq x y z
N MET A 1 1.28 6.25 3.58
CA MET A 1 0.07 5.99 2.78
C MET A 1 -1.13 5.95 3.66
N SER A 2 -2.32 6.17 3.10
CA SER A 2 -3.56 6.04 3.86
C SER A 2 -4.63 5.33 3.05
N THR A 3 -5.36 4.40 3.69
CA THR A 3 -6.49 3.68 3.09
C THR A 3 -7.64 3.63 4.10
N LEU A 4 -8.84 3.99 3.67
CA LEU A 4 -10.06 3.86 4.46
C LEU A 4 -10.71 2.50 4.22
N ILE A 5 -10.89 1.72 5.28
CA ILE A 5 -11.43 0.36 5.24
C ILE A 5 -12.39 0.19 6.42
N ASN A 6 -13.65 -0.14 6.14
CA ASN A 6 -14.68 -0.39 7.17
C ASN A 6 -14.76 0.67 8.29
N GLY A 7 -14.59 1.95 7.94
CA GLY A 7 -14.63 3.05 8.91
C GLY A 7 -13.35 3.25 9.71
N ASN A 8 -12.25 2.54 9.38
CA ASN A 8 -10.93 2.73 9.96
C ASN A 8 -9.97 3.31 8.90
N LEU A 9 -9.26 4.39 9.27
CA LEU A 9 -8.20 4.94 8.43
C LEU A 9 -6.86 4.30 8.81
N TYR A 10 -6.36 3.43 7.94
CA TYR A 10 -5.06 2.80 8.07
C TYR A 10 -3.99 3.70 7.48
N ILE A 11 -2.88 3.90 8.20
CA ILE A 11 -1.76 4.71 7.78
C ILE A 11 -0.47 3.90 7.92
N LEU A 12 0.29 3.82 6.82
CA LEU A 12 1.52 3.06 6.73
C LEU A 12 2.70 3.92 6.27
N GLY A 13 3.80 3.81 6.99
CA GLY A 13 5.09 4.41 6.70
C GLY A 13 5.07 5.93 6.81
N GLY A 14 6.07 6.55 6.17
CA GLY A 14 6.28 7.99 6.24
C GLY A 14 7.76 8.33 6.15
N ARG A 15 8.06 9.62 5.97
CA ARG A 15 9.43 10.11 5.88
C ARG A 15 9.74 10.97 7.10
N ASN A 16 10.72 10.55 7.89
CA ASN A 16 11.24 11.41 8.96
C ASN A 16 12.32 12.33 8.37
N LYS A 17 12.16 13.65 8.53
CA LYS A 17 13.14 14.62 8.02
C LYS A 17 14.41 14.73 8.88
N LEU A 18 14.41 14.21 10.10
CA LEU A 18 15.42 14.46 11.13
C LEU A 18 16.32 13.26 11.48
N LYS A 19 16.05 12.06 10.95
CA LYS A 19 16.88 10.86 11.19
C LYS A 19 17.61 10.40 9.93
N THR A 20 18.79 9.83 10.13
CA THR A 20 19.60 9.17 9.08
C THR A 20 18.84 8.02 8.43
N GLU A 21 17.98 7.33 9.18
CA GLU A 21 16.95 6.44 8.63
C GLU A 21 15.77 7.27 8.12
N ARG A 22 15.79 7.52 6.80
CA ARG A 22 14.84 8.41 6.13
C ARG A 22 13.40 7.88 6.11
N VAL A 23 13.18 6.57 6.27
CA VAL A 23 11.87 5.96 6.03
C VAL A 23 11.51 4.99 7.13
N ARG A 24 10.30 5.16 7.67
CA ARG A 24 9.84 4.41 8.83
C ARG A 24 8.85 3.30 8.43
N ARG A 25 8.73 2.30 9.31
CA ARG A 25 7.82 1.16 9.18
C ARG A 25 6.57 1.31 10.04
N GLU A 26 6.24 2.50 10.54
CA GLU A 26 5.05 2.60 11.39
C GLU A 26 3.83 2.18 10.62
N PHE A 27 2.97 1.46 11.31
CA PHE A 27 1.68 1.06 10.78
C PHE A 27 0.66 1.28 11.88
N PHE A 28 -0.32 2.11 11.64
CA PHE A 28 -1.31 2.48 12.64
C PHE A 28 -2.67 2.69 12.00
N TYR A 29 -3.72 2.65 12.80
CA TYR A 29 -5.06 3.03 12.36
C TYR A 29 -5.84 3.73 13.46
N PHE A 30 -6.93 4.39 13.07
CA PHE A 30 -7.93 4.92 13.99
C PHE A 30 -9.32 4.86 13.32
N GLY A 31 -10.36 4.75 14.15
CA GLY A 31 -11.74 4.74 13.69
C GLY A 31 -12.26 6.15 13.37
N ILE A 32 -13.03 6.27 12.30
CA ILE A 32 -13.74 7.50 11.88
C ILE A 32 -15.27 7.34 11.89
N SER A 33 -15.77 6.18 12.34
CA SER A 33 -17.19 5.80 12.34
C SER A 33 -18.00 6.31 13.54
N VAL A 34 -17.34 6.88 14.55
CA VAL A 34 -17.97 7.63 15.66
C VAL A 34 -17.76 9.13 15.46
N SER A 35 -18.46 9.98 16.23
CA SER A 35 -18.23 11.44 16.20
C SER A 35 -16.74 11.76 16.30
N PHE A 36 -16.17 12.20 15.18
CA PHE A 36 -14.73 12.36 15.03
C PHE A 36 -14.26 13.51 15.91
N ASN A 37 -13.65 13.17 17.05
CA ASN A 37 -13.05 14.16 17.95
C ASN A 37 -11.55 14.28 17.65
N THR A 38 -11.17 15.37 16.98
CA THR A 38 -9.76 15.67 16.66
C THR A 38 -8.87 15.87 17.88
N GLN A 39 -9.45 16.11 19.07
CA GLN A 39 -8.70 16.30 20.31
C GLN A 39 -8.35 14.98 21.00
N ASN A 40 -9.13 13.92 20.78
CA ASN A 40 -8.99 12.63 21.46
C ASN A 40 -9.05 11.48 20.43
N ILE A 41 -8.01 11.36 19.61
CA ILE A 41 -7.89 10.27 18.64
C ILE A 41 -7.26 9.06 19.32
N LEU A 42 -7.99 7.95 19.38
CA LEU A 42 -7.47 6.65 19.79
C LEU A 42 -6.73 6.01 18.62
N TRP A 43 -5.40 6.07 18.69
CA TRP A 43 -4.52 5.41 17.73
C TRP A 43 -4.25 3.96 18.15
N HIS A 44 -4.37 3.05 17.20
CA HIS A 44 -3.97 1.66 17.35
C HIS A 44 -2.67 1.43 16.61
N ASP A 45 -1.61 1.10 17.34
CA ASP A 45 -0.29 0.82 16.79
C ASP A 45 -0.16 -0.64 16.38
N LEU A 46 0.12 -0.88 15.10
CA LEU A 46 0.32 -2.18 14.45
C LEU A 46 1.77 -2.35 13.96
N THR A 47 2.69 -1.49 14.37
CA THR A 47 4.07 -1.49 13.86
C THR A 47 4.79 -2.82 14.12
N ASN A 48 4.51 -3.48 15.25
CA ASN A 48 5.17 -4.73 15.65
C ASN A 48 4.83 -5.93 14.75
N ILE A 49 3.67 -5.89 14.07
CA ILE A 49 3.23 -6.95 13.14
C ILE A 49 3.51 -6.58 11.68
N ASN A 50 4.09 -5.40 11.42
CA ASN A 50 4.34 -4.94 10.07
C ASN A 50 5.55 -5.66 9.43
N THR A 51 5.28 -6.52 8.46
CA THR A 51 6.30 -7.23 7.69
C THR A 51 6.73 -6.49 6.42
N VAL A 52 6.03 -5.41 6.05
CA VAL A 52 6.28 -4.65 4.83
C VAL A 52 7.57 -3.84 4.97
N PRO A 53 8.49 -3.92 4.00
CA PRO A 53 9.71 -3.12 4.05
C PRO A 53 9.42 -1.62 3.89
N ALA A 54 10.14 -0.78 4.66
CA ALA A 54 9.87 0.65 4.82
C ALA A 54 9.77 1.45 3.51
N TYR A 55 10.51 1.07 2.47
CA TYR A 55 10.79 1.90 1.29
C TYR A 55 9.82 1.72 0.13
N LEU A 56 8.76 0.94 0.30
CA LEU A 56 8.15 0.27 -0.85
C LEU A 56 6.70 0.58 -1.14
N ALA A 57 5.89 1.17 -0.28
CA ALA A 57 4.50 1.38 -0.71
C ALA A 57 4.45 2.53 -1.74
N THR A 58 3.96 2.28 -2.97
CA THR A 58 3.65 3.33 -3.99
C THR A 58 2.16 3.57 -4.22
N ALA A 59 1.32 2.58 -3.92
CA ALA A 59 -0.11 2.76 -3.75
C ALA A 59 -0.67 1.81 -2.69
N SER A 60 -1.76 2.22 -2.04
CA SER A 60 -2.53 1.38 -1.13
C SER A 60 -4.01 1.43 -1.51
N ILE A 61 -4.70 0.30 -1.43
CA ILE A 61 -6.12 0.22 -1.82
C ILE A 61 -6.86 -0.84 -1.00
N LYS A 62 -8.17 -0.66 -0.82
CA LYS A 62 -9.07 -1.71 -0.30
C LYS A 62 -9.46 -2.63 -1.45
N GLY A 63 -9.55 -3.96 -1.31
CA GLY A 63 -9.80 -4.73 -2.54
C GLY A 63 -10.35 -6.15 -2.52
N ASP A 64 -10.60 -6.81 -1.40
CA ASP A 64 -11.35 -8.08 -1.46
C ASP A 64 -12.86 -7.83 -1.64
N ALA A 65 -13.63 -8.91 -1.79
CA ALA A 65 -15.08 -8.85 -1.94
C ALA A 65 -15.74 -8.03 -0.81
N TYR A 66 -15.20 -8.13 0.41
CA TYR A 66 -15.75 -7.53 1.62
C TYR A 66 -15.10 -6.20 2.04
N ASN A 67 -14.10 -5.71 1.29
CA ASN A 67 -13.25 -4.60 1.72
C ASN A 67 -12.63 -4.82 3.11
N ASN A 68 -12.15 -6.01 3.40
CA ASN A 68 -11.34 -6.35 4.57
C ASN A 68 -9.84 -6.38 4.27
N ILE A 69 -9.43 -6.42 3.00
CA ILE A 69 -8.02 -6.48 2.61
C ILE A 69 -7.50 -5.11 2.19
N LEU A 70 -6.38 -4.69 2.81
CA LEU A 70 -5.55 -3.58 2.36
C LEU A 70 -4.43 -4.13 1.47
N PHE A 71 -4.53 -3.88 0.17
CA PHE A 71 -3.46 -4.17 -0.77
C PHE A 71 -2.46 -3.03 -0.81
N LEU A 72 -1.18 -3.36 -0.72
CA LEU A 72 -0.08 -2.49 -1.05
C LEU A 72 0.57 -2.97 -2.34
N TYR A 73 0.74 -2.05 -3.26
CA TYR A 73 1.58 -2.28 -4.43
C TYR A 73 2.96 -1.67 -4.20
N ARG A 74 4.01 -2.43 -4.52
CA ARG A 74 5.38 -1.98 -4.27
C ARG A 74 5.85 -0.87 -5.21
N GLY A 75 6.81 -0.11 -4.73
CA GLY A 75 7.66 0.84 -5.41
C GLY A 75 9.10 0.38 -5.42
N ILE A 76 10.00 1.36 -5.52
CA ILE A 76 11.44 1.12 -5.68
C ILE A 76 12.07 0.76 -4.33
N PRO A 77 12.70 -0.42 -4.17
CA PRO A 77 13.62 -0.61 -3.07
C PRO A 77 14.83 0.29 -3.26
N TYR A 78 15.23 0.98 -2.18
CA TYR A 78 16.49 1.75 -2.18
C TYR A 78 17.73 0.85 -2.38
N ASP A 79 17.61 -0.44 -2.07
CA ASP A 79 18.65 -1.45 -2.17
C ASP A 79 18.17 -2.63 -3.03
N ASN A 80 18.76 -2.79 -4.22
CA ASN A 80 18.39 -3.77 -5.24
C ASN A 80 18.66 -5.25 -4.85
N THR A 81 19.05 -5.52 -3.60
CA THR A 81 19.61 -6.82 -3.19
C THR A 81 18.61 -7.81 -2.60
N LYS A 82 17.34 -7.45 -2.38
CA LYS A 82 16.34 -8.37 -1.80
C LYS A 82 15.20 -8.69 -2.76
N ALA A 83 14.91 -9.98 -2.91
CA ALA A 83 13.67 -10.44 -3.51
C ALA A 83 12.50 -9.91 -2.67
N ILE A 84 11.70 -9.02 -3.27
CA ILE A 84 10.62 -8.30 -2.62
C ILE A 84 9.35 -8.62 -3.39
N ALA A 85 8.25 -8.89 -2.69
CA ALA A 85 6.99 -9.18 -3.33
C ALA A 85 6.37 -7.94 -3.99
N LEU A 86 5.66 -8.15 -5.10
CA LEU A 86 5.00 -7.08 -5.85
C LEU A 86 3.80 -6.52 -5.09
N ILE A 87 3.03 -7.39 -4.46
CA ILE A 87 1.84 -7.06 -3.68
C ILE A 87 1.96 -7.63 -2.27
N TYR A 88 1.63 -6.80 -1.30
CA TYR A 88 1.37 -7.21 0.09
C TYR A 88 -0.12 -7.04 0.36
N ALA A 89 -0.71 -7.99 1.07
CA ALA A 89 -2.12 -7.95 1.47
C ALA A 89 -2.19 -7.95 3.00
N PHE A 90 -2.88 -6.99 3.59
CA PHE A 90 -3.14 -6.97 5.01
C PHE A 90 -4.61 -7.26 5.29
N ASP A 91 -4.86 -8.34 6.03
CA ASP A 91 -6.18 -8.75 6.46
C ASP A 91 -6.58 -8.02 7.74
N THR A 92 -7.56 -7.13 7.63
CA THR A 92 -7.97 -6.25 8.74
C THR A 92 -8.69 -6.98 9.88
N PRO A 93 -9.53 -8.01 9.65
CA PRO A 93 -10.03 -8.91 10.69
C PRO A 93 -8.96 -9.62 11.51
N SER A 94 -7.96 -10.22 10.86
CA SER A 94 -6.95 -11.04 11.55
C SER A 94 -5.71 -10.25 11.97
N TYR A 95 -5.58 -9.00 11.53
CA TYR A 95 -4.38 -8.18 11.67
C TYR A 95 -3.12 -8.92 11.20
N SER A 96 -3.18 -9.53 10.02
CA SER A 96 -2.07 -10.32 9.48
C SER A 96 -1.68 -9.86 8.08
N TRP A 97 -0.39 -9.98 7.75
CA TRP A 97 0.13 -9.73 6.42
C TRP A 97 0.30 -11.05 5.67
N ASP A 98 -0.18 -11.07 4.44
CA ASP A 98 0.12 -12.09 3.46
C ASP A 98 0.85 -11.48 2.25
N ILE A 99 1.61 -12.33 1.56
CA ILE A 99 2.47 -11.96 0.45
C ILE A 99 2.00 -12.75 -0.78
N SER A 100 1.25 -12.09 -1.68
CA SER A 100 0.90 -12.69 -2.96
C SER A 100 2.17 -12.84 -3.81
N LYS A 101 2.50 -14.10 -4.14
CA LYS A 101 3.58 -14.45 -5.05
C LYS A 101 3.09 -14.37 -6.49
N MET A 102 2.78 -13.17 -6.98
CA MET A 102 2.65 -12.99 -8.42
C MET A 102 4.00 -13.27 -9.09
N SER A 103 4.12 -14.48 -9.62
CA SER A 103 5.27 -14.94 -10.38
C SER A 103 5.09 -14.52 -11.85
N GLY A 104 6.18 -14.10 -12.50
CA GLY A 104 6.18 -13.85 -13.95
C GLY A 104 5.93 -12.41 -14.42
N ILE A 105 5.45 -11.48 -13.59
CA ILE A 105 5.29 -10.07 -14.02
C ILE A 105 6.55 -9.24 -13.70
N THR A 106 7.40 -9.05 -14.70
CA THR A 106 8.55 -8.13 -14.60
C THR A 106 8.08 -6.70 -14.88
N ILE A 107 7.62 -6.00 -13.84
CA ILE A 107 7.20 -4.60 -13.99
C ILE A 107 8.41 -3.68 -13.86
N SER A 108 8.70 -2.94 -14.93
CA SER A 108 9.71 -1.89 -14.94
C SER A 108 9.39 -0.80 -13.91
N ARG A 109 10.42 -0.14 -13.37
CA ARG A 109 10.37 0.93 -12.36
C ARG A 109 9.21 1.93 -12.58
N LYS A 110 8.21 1.94 -11.70
CA LYS A 110 7.09 2.92 -11.71
C LYS A 110 7.05 3.72 -10.40
N ASP A 111 7.22 5.03 -10.50
CA ASP A 111 7.14 5.98 -9.37
C ASP A 111 5.80 6.73 -9.37
N ASN A 112 5.38 7.26 -8.21
CA ASN A 112 4.20 8.10 -8.05
C ASN A 112 2.87 7.47 -8.51
N LEU A 113 2.68 6.18 -8.23
CA LEU A 113 1.46 5.47 -8.59
C LEU A 113 0.23 6.02 -7.85
N LYS A 114 -0.90 6.07 -8.56
CA LYS A 114 -2.22 6.31 -7.99
C LYS A 114 -3.09 5.11 -8.31
N GLY A 115 -3.63 4.49 -7.26
CA GLY A 115 -4.54 3.35 -7.36
C GLY A 115 -5.99 3.76 -7.20
N ILE A 116 -6.85 3.22 -8.06
CA ILE A 116 -8.31 3.21 -7.89
C ILE A 116 -8.84 1.78 -8.06
N ILE A 117 -10.01 1.49 -7.51
CA ILE A 117 -10.65 0.18 -7.63
C ILE A 117 -12.07 0.40 -8.12
N ASN A 118 -12.52 -0.43 -9.06
CA ASN A 118 -13.90 -0.41 -9.51
C ASN A 118 -14.78 -1.39 -8.71
N ASP A 119 -16.07 -1.40 -9.00
CA ASP A 119 -17.03 -2.29 -8.33
C ASP A 119 -16.76 -3.77 -8.60
N ASN A 120 -16.14 -4.09 -9.73
CA ASN A 120 -15.70 -5.44 -10.09
C ASN A 120 -14.37 -5.85 -9.43
N ARG A 121 -13.89 -5.07 -8.44
CA ARG A 121 -12.63 -5.34 -7.72
C ARG A 121 -11.41 -5.43 -8.62
N LYS A 122 -11.43 -4.72 -9.75
CA LYS A 122 -10.24 -4.48 -10.55
C LYS A 122 -9.54 -3.23 -10.04
N MET A 123 -8.29 -3.40 -9.63
CA MET A 123 -7.40 -2.33 -9.22
C MET A 123 -6.69 -1.77 -10.45
N TYR A 124 -6.79 -0.46 -10.64
CA TYR A 124 -6.14 0.27 -11.71
C TYR A 124 -5.06 1.15 -11.11
N LEU A 125 -3.82 0.92 -11.50
CA LEU A 125 -2.66 1.68 -11.08
C LEU A 125 -2.17 2.53 -12.24
N PHE A 126 -2.36 3.82 -12.13
CA PHE A 126 -1.80 4.79 -13.07
C PHE A 126 -0.45 5.25 -12.57
N TYR A 127 0.53 5.28 -13.46
CA TYR A 127 1.80 5.94 -13.17
C TYR A 127 2.18 6.88 -14.30
N LYS A 128 2.98 7.86 -13.91
CA LYS A 128 3.63 8.79 -14.82
C LYS A 128 5.13 8.64 -14.65
N HIS A 129 5.81 8.20 -15.70
CA HIS A 129 7.26 8.23 -15.74
C HIS A 129 7.71 9.43 -16.57
N THR A 130 8.57 10.27 -15.99
CA THR A 130 9.20 11.40 -16.67
C THR A 130 10.70 11.30 -16.48
N SER A 131 11.42 10.92 -17.53
CA SER A 131 12.88 11.03 -17.58
C SER A 131 13.32 11.41 -18.99
N ASN A 132 14.19 12.41 -19.14
CA ASN A 132 14.89 12.74 -20.40
C ASN A 132 14.01 12.65 -21.67
N ASN A 133 12.89 13.38 -21.70
CA ASN A 133 11.91 13.42 -22.81
C ASN A 133 11.10 12.14 -23.08
N ASP A 134 11.24 11.09 -22.28
CA ASP A 134 10.34 9.92 -22.31
C ASP A 134 9.17 10.15 -21.34
N TYR A 135 7.98 10.34 -21.92
CA TYR A 135 6.71 10.47 -21.22
C TYR A 135 5.90 9.19 -21.40
N ARG A 136 5.81 8.38 -20.34
CA ARG A 136 4.96 7.19 -20.33
C ARG A 136 3.81 7.34 -19.36
N ASN A 137 2.62 7.06 -19.87
CA ASN A 137 1.38 6.97 -19.13
C ASN A 137 0.84 5.54 -19.34
N ASP A 138 1.36 4.57 -18.61
CA ASP A 138 0.74 3.24 -18.64
C ASP A 138 -0.12 3.02 -17.39
N MET A 139 -1.01 2.05 -17.53
CA MET A 139 -1.91 1.61 -16.50
C MET A 139 -1.68 0.11 -16.28
N ILE A 140 -1.54 -0.28 -15.02
CA ILE A 140 -1.49 -1.69 -14.63
C ILE A 140 -2.85 -2.03 -14.03
N ILE A 141 -3.40 -3.18 -14.42
CA ILE A 141 -4.69 -3.67 -13.91
C ILE A 141 -4.43 -4.97 -13.17
N PHE A 142 -4.89 -5.04 -11.91
CA PHE A 142 -4.91 -6.25 -11.11
C PHE A 142 -6.35 -6.66 -10.83
N ASP A 143 -6.64 -7.95 -10.95
CA ASP A 143 -7.86 -8.54 -10.42
C ASP A 143 -7.60 -8.95 -8.97
N THR A 144 -8.11 -8.18 -8.01
CA THR A 144 -7.81 -8.43 -6.59
C THR A 144 -8.52 -9.66 -6.02
N LEU A 145 -9.43 -10.27 -6.79
CA LEU A 145 -10.05 -11.54 -6.44
C LEU A 145 -9.25 -12.75 -6.92
N ASN A 146 -8.35 -12.55 -7.90
CA ASN A 146 -7.59 -13.61 -8.56
C ASN A 146 -6.09 -13.24 -8.59
N LEU A 147 -5.50 -13.06 -7.41
CA LEU A 147 -4.07 -12.74 -7.24
C LEU A 147 -3.26 -14.02 -6.95
N ASP A 148 -3.29 -14.97 -7.87
CA ASP A 148 -2.49 -16.20 -7.82
C ASP A 148 -1.05 -16.00 -8.35
#